data_AF-A0AAE5XD50-F1
#
_entry.id   AF-A0AAE5XD50-F1
#
_cell.length_a   1.000
_cell.length_b   1.000
_cell.length_c   1.000
_cell.angle_alpha   90.00
_cell.angle_beta   90.00
_cell.angle_gamma   90.00
#
_symmetry.space_group_name_H-M   'P 1'
#
loop_
_entity.id
_entity.type
_entity.pdbx_description
1 polymer ?
#
loop_
_entity_poly.entity_id
_entity_poly.type
_entity_poly.pdbx_seq_one_letter_code
_entity_poly.pdbx_strand_id
1 'polypeptide(L)'
;MPKNSRSTDIYDQSYLERLKSLEIKRKVIVDILKNYKNIDRAKVEVLINNFEHPDSQGLRKINPIIFSFLLDSLFNIQENIEIKIAEFEKNRISRYVLFEILFWAKPSAYPFPNERIENYKAFISKKRLKLKEIKLENFLQLYAIESVESETFLKDVKEAIFKVNPENLEEYLWVKDFVEYLSPIEKSEIKKKVHPYVWKVLSSKEQNIPVIIDGNNVLLAPELRGPDKIDSLLEHISRLAPTYFPFYLVFDANAKYKFRTNYFNYKRTYYHSPADELILGLAKEVKGVVCSKDKFKDYNTDIKNIWYDLKF
;
A
#
# COMPACT_ATOMS: atom_id res chain seq x y z
N MET A 1 -28.63 14.02 -31.04
CA MET A 1 -28.36 12.67 -31.59
C MET A 1 -27.91 11.78 -30.45
N PRO A 2 -28.63 10.70 -30.10
CA PRO A 2 -28.20 9.83 -29.03
C PRO A 2 -26.99 9.02 -29.52
N LYS A 3 -25.86 9.13 -28.79
CA LYS A 3 -24.69 8.28 -29.01
C LYS A 3 -25.12 6.83 -28.84
N ASN A 4 -24.85 6.04 -29.89
CA ASN A 4 -25.06 4.61 -29.99
C ASN A 4 -24.84 3.88 -28.66
N SER A 5 -25.84 3.10 -28.26
CA SER A 5 -25.68 2.01 -27.32
C SER A 5 -24.58 1.09 -27.87
N ARG A 6 -23.35 1.19 -27.36
CA ARG A 6 -22.42 0.07 -27.47
C ARG A 6 -23.18 -1.14 -26.92
N SER A 7 -23.33 -2.16 -27.77
CA SER A 7 -23.73 -3.50 -27.36
C SER A 7 -23.05 -3.78 -26.02
N THR A 8 -23.84 -4.10 -24.99
CA THR A 8 -23.33 -4.33 -23.63
C THR A 8 -22.66 -5.69 -23.62
N ASP A 9 -21.52 -5.78 -24.30
CA ASP A 9 -20.80 -7.02 -24.49
C ASP A 9 -19.96 -7.32 -23.25
N ILE A 10 -20.49 -8.21 -22.41
CA ILE A 10 -19.83 -8.71 -21.20
C ILE A 10 -18.63 -9.63 -21.51
N TYR A 11 -18.35 -9.88 -22.79
CA TYR A 11 -17.16 -10.58 -23.26
C TYR A 11 -16.13 -9.63 -23.88
N ASP A 12 -16.42 -8.32 -23.94
CA ASP A 12 -15.45 -7.33 -24.39
C ASP A 12 -14.23 -7.30 -23.44
N GLN A 13 -13.04 -7.25 -24.02
CA GLN A 13 -11.77 -7.30 -23.28
C GLN A 13 -11.68 -6.15 -22.26
N SER A 14 -12.13 -4.95 -22.59
CA SER A 14 -12.07 -3.80 -21.69
C SER A 14 -13.03 -3.95 -20.50
N TYR A 15 -14.19 -4.58 -20.71
CA TYR A 15 -15.07 -4.96 -19.62
C TYR A 15 -14.44 -6.02 -18.70
N LEU A 16 -13.85 -7.08 -19.28
CA LEU A 16 -13.23 -8.15 -18.50
C LEU A 16 -12.04 -7.64 -17.67
N GLU A 17 -11.23 -6.75 -18.24
CA GLU A 17 -10.13 -6.09 -17.53
C GLU A 17 -10.63 -5.21 -16.39
N ARG A 18 -11.67 -4.40 -16.64
CA ARG A 18 -12.31 -3.57 -15.61
C ARG A 18 -12.91 -4.41 -14.48
N LEU A 19 -13.63 -5.48 -14.81
CA LEU A 19 -14.21 -6.37 -13.81
C LEU A 19 -13.12 -7.00 -12.94
N LYS A 20 -12.05 -7.52 -13.56
CA LYS A 20 -10.90 -8.08 -12.84
C LYS A 20 -10.23 -7.06 -11.91
N SER A 21 -10.06 -5.82 -12.37
CA SER A 21 -9.54 -4.71 -11.58
C SER A 21 -10.39 -4.44 -10.34
N LEU A 22 -11.71 -4.32 -10.53
CA LEU A 22 -12.69 -4.14 -9.45
C LEU A 22 -12.72 -5.32 -8.47
N GLU A 23 -12.56 -6.56 -8.94
CA GLU A 23 -12.47 -7.73 -8.08
C GLU A 23 -11.22 -7.72 -7.20
N ILE A 24 -10.08 -7.30 -7.74
CA ILE A 24 -8.83 -7.14 -6.98
C ILE A 24 -9.00 -6.06 -5.92
N LYS A 25 -9.52 -4.87 -6.30
CA LYS A 25 -9.85 -3.80 -5.35
C LYS A 25 -10.74 -4.29 -4.23
N ARG A 26 -11.82 -4.99 -4.60
CA ARG A 26 -12.78 -5.53 -3.63
C ARG A 26 -12.10 -6.46 -2.64
N LYS A 27 -11.20 -7.34 -3.08
CA LYS A 27 -10.47 -8.26 -2.17
C LYS A 27 -9.65 -7.47 -1.15
N VAL A 28 -8.85 -6.49 -1.60
CA VAL A 28 -8.05 -5.61 -0.73
C VAL A 28 -8.93 -4.89 0.28
N ILE A 29 -9.99 -4.22 -0.19
CA ILE A 29 -10.92 -3.47 0.66
C ILE A 29 -11.59 -4.40 1.68
N VAL A 30 -12.12 -5.53 1.23
CA VAL A 30 -12.83 -6.49 2.10
C VAL A 30 -11.90 -7.08 3.16
N ASP A 31 -10.63 -7.33 2.85
CA ASP A 31 -9.70 -7.87 3.84
C ASP A 31 -9.34 -6.84 4.92
N ILE A 32 -9.24 -5.56 4.57
CA ILE A 32 -9.16 -4.47 5.56
C ILE A 32 -10.45 -4.42 6.39
N LEU A 33 -11.60 -4.43 5.72
CA LEU A 33 -12.91 -4.34 6.37
C LEU A 33 -13.25 -5.55 7.23
N LYS A 34 -12.71 -6.75 6.99
CA LYS A 34 -12.89 -7.92 7.88
C LYS A 34 -12.17 -7.74 9.21
N ASN A 35 -11.06 -6.99 9.22
CA ASN A 35 -10.23 -6.73 10.39
C ASN A 35 -10.34 -5.26 10.84
N TYR A 36 -11.52 -4.65 10.67
CA TYR A 36 -11.76 -3.23 10.95
C TYR A 36 -11.45 -2.84 12.41
N LYS A 37 -11.59 -3.79 13.36
CA LYS A 37 -11.28 -3.56 14.78
C LYS A 37 -9.81 -3.20 15.04
N ASN A 38 -8.92 -3.64 14.16
CA ASN A 38 -7.48 -3.36 14.21
C ASN A 38 -7.07 -2.42 13.06
N ILE A 39 -7.98 -1.54 12.62
CA ILE A 39 -7.68 -0.58 11.57
C ILE A 39 -6.74 0.50 12.12
N ASP A 40 -5.67 0.75 11.39
CA ASP A 40 -4.70 1.79 11.69
C ASP A 40 -4.68 2.83 10.57
N ARG A 41 -3.79 3.82 10.70
CA ARG A 41 -3.70 4.89 9.72
C ARG A 41 -3.26 4.40 8.34
N ALA A 42 -2.40 3.39 8.26
CA ALA A 42 -1.92 2.85 7.00
C ALA A 42 -3.07 2.16 6.24
N LYS A 43 -3.87 1.35 6.93
CA LYS A 43 -5.07 0.70 6.35
C LYS A 43 -6.12 1.70 5.90
N VAL A 44 -6.32 2.80 6.64
CA VAL A 44 -7.21 3.88 6.20
C VAL A 44 -6.70 4.51 4.90
N GLU A 45 -5.39 4.75 4.78
CA GLU A 45 -4.80 5.29 3.54
C GLU A 45 -4.96 4.31 2.36
N VAL A 46 -4.82 3.01 2.60
CA VAL A 46 -5.11 2.00 1.57
C VAL A 46 -6.56 2.09 1.11
N LEU A 47 -7.54 2.22 2.02
CA LEU A 47 -8.94 2.41 1.63
C LEU A 47 -9.14 3.68 0.80
N ILE A 48 -8.54 4.80 1.19
CA ILE A 48 -8.62 6.09 0.47
C ILE A 48 -8.08 5.95 -0.95
N ASN A 49 -6.97 5.25 -1.13
CA ASN A 49 -6.35 5.04 -2.45
C ASN A 49 -7.12 4.03 -3.33
N ASN A 50 -8.00 3.23 -2.72
CA ASN A 50 -8.80 2.22 -3.43
C ASN A 50 -10.20 2.67 -3.78
N PHE A 51 -10.79 3.50 -2.91
CA PHE A 51 -12.12 4.03 -3.11
C PHE A 51 -12.14 4.91 -4.36
N GLU A 52 -13.17 4.71 -5.19
CA GLU A 52 -13.34 5.40 -6.46
C GLU A 52 -14.24 6.64 -6.33
N HIS A 53 -15.00 6.77 -5.24
CA HIS A 53 -15.76 7.99 -5.01
C HIS A 53 -14.84 9.11 -4.48
N PRO A 54 -14.89 10.34 -5.01
CA PRO A 54 -14.00 11.44 -4.62
C PRO A 54 -14.10 11.82 -3.14
N ASP A 55 -15.28 11.64 -2.54
CA ASP A 55 -15.50 11.94 -1.12
C ASP A 55 -14.70 11.07 -0.14
N SER A 56 -14.10 9.96 -0.61
CA SER A 56 -13.19 9.12 0.17
C SER A 56 -12.03 9.92 0.79
N GLN A 57 -11.62 11.02 0.16
CA GLN A 57 -10.60 11.94 0.67
C GLN A 57 -10.94 12.51 2.06
N GLY A 58 -12.23 12.55 2.43
CA GLY A 58 -12.68 12.94 3.78
C GLY A 58 -12.11 12.03 4.89
N LEU A 59 -11.80 10.77 4.59
CA LEU A 59 -11.19 9.84 5.53
C LEU A 59 -9.76 10.25 5.91
N ARG A 60 -9.08 11.11 5.14
CA ARG A 60 -7.71 11.54 5.47
C ARG A 60 -7.62 12.24 6.82
N LYS A 61 -8.70 12.78 7.38
CA LYS A 61 -8.65 13.48 8.67
C LYS A 61 -9.20 12.64 9.82
N ILE A 62 -9.71 11.44 9.56
CA ILE A 62 -10.35 10.65 10.61
C ILE A 62 -9.33 9.94 11.50
N ASN A 63 -9.66 9.88 12.78
CA ASN A 63 -8.97 9.00 13.72
C ASN A 63 -9.36 7.52 13.41
N PRO A 64 -8.40 6.61 13.21
CA PRO A 64 -8.70 5.20 12.91
C PRO A 64 -9.62 4.51 13.93
N ILE A 65 -9.52 4.87 15.21
CA ILE A 65 -10.36 4.31 16.27
C ILE A 65 -11.83 4.72 16.06
N ILE A 66 -12.09 6.00 15.77
CA ILE A 66 -13.43 6.50 15.46
C ILE A 66 -13.98 5.78 14.23
N PHE A 67 -13.15 5.62 13.21
CA PHE A 67 -13.55 4.92 11.99
C PHE A 67 -13.88 3.44 12.25
N SER A 68 -13.10 2.75 13.11
CA SER A 68 -13.41 1.39 13.56
C SER A 68 -14.79 1.30 14.21
N PHE A 69 -15.15 2.23 15.10
CA PHE A 69 -16.47 2.25 15.73
C PHE A 69 -17.60 2.46 14.71
N LEU A 70 -17.41 3.35 13.73
CA LEU A 70 -18.38 3.57 12.66
C LEU A 70 -18.56 2.33 11.78
N LEU A 71 -17.48 1.59 11.49
CA LEU A 71 -17.55 0.31 10.78
C LEU A 71 -18.25 -0.77 11.62
N ASP A 72 -18.03 -0.81 12.94
CA ASP A 72 -18.73 -1.71 13.85
C ASP A 72 -20.24 -1.45 13.84
N SER A 73 -20.65 -0.18 13.96
CA SER A 73 -22.04 0.27 13.83
C SER A 73 -22.63 -0.13 12.48
N LEU A 74 -21.87 0.09 11.39
CA LEU A 74 -22.31 -0.22 10.04
C LEU A 74 -22.61 -1.72 9.86
N PHE A 75 -21.73 -2.60 10.34
CA PHE A 75 -21.80 -4.03 10.04
C PHE A 75 -22.56 -4.88 11.07
N ASN A 76 -22.52 -4.52 12.36
CA ASN A 76 -23.05 -5.38 13.42
C ASN A 76 -24.33 -4.85 14.06
N ILE A 77 -24.52 -3.53 14.08
CA ILE A 77 -25.69 -2.93 14.72
C ILE A 77 -26.88 -2.95 13.75
N GLN A 78 -27.99 -3.53 14.18
CA GLN A 78 -29.25 -3.54 13.43
C GLN A 78 -29.99 -2.21 13.58
N GLU A 79 -29.48 -1.20 12.88
CA GLU A 79 -30.08 0.12 12.82
C GLU A 79 -30.51 0.50 11.41
N ASN A 80 -31.41 1.48 11.35
CA ASN A 80 -31.86 2.02 10.08
C ASN A 80 -30.71 2.77 9.37
N ILE A 81 -30.67 2.71 8.05
CA ILE A 81 -29.56 3.26 7.25
C ILE A 81 -29.44 4.77 7.41
N GLU A 82 -30.55 5.48 7.61
CA GLU A 82 -30.55 6.93 7.83
C GLU A 82 -29.84 7.32 9.15
N ILE A 83 -29.92 6.48 10.19
CA ILE A 83 -29.20 6.69 11.46
C ILE A 83 -27.70 6.53 11.21
N LYS A 84 -27.31 5.44 10.54
CA LYS A 84 -25.91 5.17 10.18
C LYS A 84 -25.30 6.27 9.32
N ILE A 85 -26.06 6.83 8.37
CA ILE A 85 -25.64 7.99 7.58
C ILE A 85 -25.38 9.20 8.49
N ALA A 86 -26.30 9.52 9.40
CA ALA A 86 -26.15 10.64 10.32
C ALA A 86 -24.91 10.48 11.23
N GLU A 87 -24.60 9.26 11.68
CA GLU A 87 -23.38 8.98 12.45
C GLU A 87 -22.10 9.26 11.67
N PHE A 88 -22.03 8.83 10.41
CA PHE A 88 -20.90 9.11 9.53
C PHE A 88 -20.76 10.62 9.29
N GLU A 89 -21.86 11.30 8.99
CA GLU A 89 -21.87 12.75 8.72
C GLU A 89 -21.49 13.58 9.97
N LYS A 90 -21.91 13.17 11.17
CA LYS A 90 -21.49 13.77 12.45
C LYS A 90 -19.97 13.71 12.64
N ASN A 91 -19.34 12.68 12.11
CA ASN A 91 -17.87 12.51 12.10
C ASN A 91 -17.20 13.10 10.85
N ARG A 92 -17.90 13.97 10.10
CA ARG A 92 -17.44 14.64 8.89
C ARG A 92 -17.05 13.68 7.76
N ILE A 93 -17.62 12.48 7.74
CA ILE A 93 -17.50 11.54 6.63
C ILE A 93 -18.74 11.67 5.76
N SER A 94 -18.55 11.84 4.46
CA SER A 94 -19.65 11.88 3.51
C SER A 94 -20.44 10.56 3.50
N ARG A 95 -21.77 10.66 3.37
CA ARG A 95 -22.65 9.50 3.14
C ARG A 95 -22.22 8.63 1.95
N TYR A 96 -21.56 9.20 0.96
CA TYR A 96 -21.07 8.46 -0.22
C TYR A 96 -19.97 7.47 0.14
N VAL A 97 -19.14 7.78 1.14
CA VAL A 97 -18.12 6.85 1.65
C VAL A 97 -18.79 5.63 2.30
N LEU A 98 -19.86 5.85 3.08
CA LEU A 98 -20.66 4.76 3.64
C LEU A 98 -21.26 3.88 2.54
N PHE A 99 -21.87 4.49 1.53
CA PHE A 99 -22.47 3.75 0.40
C PHE A 99 -21.44 2.94 -0.37
N GLU A 100 -20.25 3.51 -0.57
CA GLU A 100 -19.14 2.82 -1.21
C GLU A 100 -18.63 1.63 -0.37
N ILE A 101 -18.47 1.80 0.96
CA ILE A 101 -18.12 0.70 1.87
C ILE A 101 -19.14 -0.45 1.75
N LEU A 102 -20.43 -0.13 1.71
CA LEU A 102 -21.49 -1.14 1.55
C LEU A 102 -21.43 -1.85 0.20
N PHE A 103 -21.17 -1.11 -0.88
CA PHE A 103 -20.97 -1.68 -2.21
C PHE A 103 -19.82 -2.69 -2.22
N TRP A 104 -18.65 -2.31 -1.70
CA TRP A 104 -17.49 -3.20 -1.67
C TRP A 104 -17.72 -4.42 -0.78
N ALA A 105 -18.33 -4.23 0.39
CA ALA A 105 -18.64 -5.32 1.30
C ALA A 105 -19.63 -6.32 0.68
N LYS A 106 -20.74 -5.84 0.10
CA LYS A 106 -21.85 -6.69 -0.39
C LYS A 106 -22.43 -6.17 -1.72
N PRO A 107 -21.71 -6.35 -2.85
CA PRO A 107 -22.16 -5.87 -4.16
C PRO A 107 -23.38 -6.63 -4.71
N SER A 108 -23.84 -7.70 -4.05
CA SER A 108 -25.12 -8.33 -4.37
C SER A 108 -26.33 -7.53 -3.87
N ALA A 109 -26.14 -6.65 -2.89
CA ALA A 109 -27.22 -5.92 -2.22
C ALA A 109 -27.15 -4.40 -2.45
N TYR A 110 -25.95 -3.85 -2.54
CA TYR A 110 -25.72 -2.40 -2.60
C TYR A 110 -25.00 -2.02 -3.89
N PRO A 111 -25.54 -1.07 -4.68
CA PRO A 111 -24.90 -0.55 -5.88
C PRO A 111 -23.86 0.53 -5.58
N PHE A 112 -22.89 0.69 -6.47
CA PHE A 112 -21.88 1.74 -6.37
C PHE A 112 -22.51 3.13 -6.51
N PRO A 113 -22.18 4.11 -5.66
CA PRO A 113 -22.85 5.41 -5.63
C PRO A 113 -22.29 6.40 -6.68
N ASN A 114 -22.45 6.11 -7.97
CA ASN A 114 -21.92 6.93 -9.09
C ASN A 114 -22.82 8.08 -9.56
N GLU A 115 -23.95 8.32 -8.90
CA GLU A 115 -24.85 9.43 -9.21
C GLU A 115 -25.30 10.12 -7.93
N ARG A 116 -25.91 11.30 -8.05
CA ARG A 116 -26.45 12.01 -6.91
C ARG A 116 -27.59 11.20 -6.28
N ILE A 117 -27.46 10.89 -4.99
CA ILE A 117 -28.44 10.09 -4.24
C ILE A 117 -29.21 11.00 -3.27
N GLU A 118 -30.47 11.28 -3.60
CA GLU A 118 -31.40 11.98 -2.68
C GLU A 118 -32.12 11.00 -1.76
N ASN A 119 -32.56 9.86 -2.32
CA ASN A 119 -33.19 8.78 -1.59
C ASN A 119 -32.49 7.46 -1.88
N TYR A 120 -31.87 6.86 -0.86
CA TYR A 120 -31.04 5.67 -1.02
C TYR A 120 -31.87 4.42 -1.40
N LYS A 121 -33.09 4.28 -0.86
CA LYS A 121 -33.97 3.15 -1.20
C LYS A 121 -34.42 3.22 -2.66
N ALA A 122 -34.80 4.40 -3.14
CA ALA A 122 -35.16 4.62 -4.54
C ALA A 122 -33.98 4.34 -5.47
N PHE A 123 -32.78 4.79 -5.10
CA PHE A 123 -31.54 4.52 -5.83
C PHE A 123 -31.25 3.02 -5.97
N ILE A 124 -31.33 2.25 -4.89
CA ILE A 124 -31.16 0.79 -4.92
C ILE A 124 -32.17 0.14 -5.85
N SER A 125 -33.45 0.53 -5.76
CA SER A 125 -34.51 -0.02 -6.61
C SER A 125 -34.26 0.26 -8.09
N LYS A 126 -33.87 1.49 -8.44
CA LYS A 126 -33.49 1.88 -9.81
C LYS A 126 -32.34 1.02 -10.34
N LYS A 127 -31.26 0.86 -9.56
CA LYS A 127 -30.12 0.03 -9.96
C LYS A 127 -30.48 -1.45 -10.07
N ARG A 128 -31.36 -1.98 -9.21
CA ARG A 128 -31.87 -3.37 -9.30
C ARG A 128 -32.63 -3.62 -10.59
N LEU A 129 -33.43 -2.67 -11.05
CA LEU A 129 -34.14 -2.78 -12.34
C LEU A 129 -33.13 -2.89 -13.48
N LYS A 130 -32.16 -1.99 -13.52
CA LYS A 130 -31.09 -2.00 -14.53
C LYS A 130 -30.27 -3.31 -14.52
N LEU A 131 -29.96 -3.85 -13.34
CA LEU A 131 -29.28 -5.15 -13.20
C LEU A 131 -30.07 -6.28 -13.87
N LYS A 132 -31.40 -6.31 -13.65
CA LYS A 132 -32.30 -7.31 -14.24
C LYS A 132 -32.44 -7.15 -15.75
N GLU A 133 -32.56 -5.92 -16.23
CA GLU A 133 -32.66 -5.60 -17.66
C GLU A 133 -31.44 -6.12 -18.44
N ILE A 134 -30.23 -5.94 -17.88
CA ILE A 134 -28.96 -6.35 -18.51
C ILE A 134 -28.62 -7.82 -18.19
N LYS A 135 -29.38 -8.48 -17.30
CA LYS A 135 -29.18 -9.88 -16.86
C LYS A 135 -27.81 -10.14 -16.21
N LEU A 136 -27.37 -9.23 -15.34
CA LEU A 136 -26.13 -9.36 -14.57
C LEU A 136 -26.40 -9.98 -13.20
N GLU A 137 -25.38 -10.58 -12.60
CA GLU A 137 -25.50 -11.29 -11.33
C GLU A 137 -25.47 -10.34 -10.12
N ASN A 138 -24.67 -9.27 -10.19
CA ASN A 138 -24.45 -8.37 -9.07
C ASN A 138 -24.05 -6.96 -9.52
N PHE A 139 -24.05 -6.01 -8.57
CA PHE A 139 -23.73 -4.62 -8.85
C PHE A 139 -22.27 -4.37 -9.20
N LEU A 140 -21.34 -5.27 -8.89
CA LEU A 140 -19.94 -5.15 -9.32
C LEU A 140 -19.85 -5.26 -10.83
N GLN A 141 -20.55 -6.24 -11.43
CA GLN A 141 -20.64 -6.39 -12.88
C GLN A 141 -21.35 -5.20 -13.54
N LEU A 142 -22.43 -4.69 -12.93
CA LEU A 142 -23.12 -3.51 -13.43
C LEU A 142 -22.18 -2.29 -13.42
N TYR A 143 -21.46 -2.11 -12.32
CA TYR A 143 -20.54 -0.99 -12.20
C TYR A 143 -19.34 -1.11 -13.14
N ALA A 144 -18.84 -2.32 -13.40
CA ALA A 144 -17.82 -2.56 -14.41
C ALA A 144 -18.26 -2.06 -15.79
N ILE A 145 -19.49 -2.37 -16.23
CA ILE A 145 -20.07 -1.83 -17.48
C ILE A 145 -20.16 -0.30 -17.45
N GLU A 146 -20.63 0.27 -16.34
CA GLU A 146 -20.82 1.72 -16.21
C GLU A 146 -19.50 2.51 -16.14
N SER A 147 -18.37 1.84 -15.91
CA SER A 147 -17.07 2.47 -15.67
C SER A 147 -15.93 1.93 -16.54
N VAL A 148 -16.23 1.21 -17.63
CA VAL A 148 -15.22 0.67 -18.57
C VAL A 148 -14.26 1.77 -19.05
N GLU A 149 -14.79 2.94 -19.40
CA GLU A 149 -13.98 4.07 -19.90
C GLU A 149 -13.14 4.75 -18.80
N SER A 150 -13.33 4.36 -17.54
CA SER A 150 -12.59 4.88 -16.38
C SER A 150 -11.54 3.89 -15.86
N GLU A 151 -11.26 2.78 -16.56
CA GLU A 151 -10.26 1.80 -16.12
C GLU A 151 -8.83 2.34 -16.27
N THR A 152 -8.29 2.84 -15.17
CA THR A 152 -6.85 3.15 -15.06
C THR A 152 -6.20 2.42 -13.91
N PHE A 153 -6.96 1.79 -13.01
CA PHE A 153 -6.43 1.45 -11.70
C PHE A 153 -5.30 0.43 -11.70
N LEU A 154 -5.45 -0.72 -12.36
CA LEU A 154 -4.37 -1.71 -12.36
C LEU A 154 -3.12 -1.17 -13.06
N LYS A 155 -3.32 -0.29 -14.05
CA LYS A 155 -2.25 0.45 -14.70
C LYS A 155 -1.61 1.45 -13.71
N ASP A 156 -2.40 2.22 -12.98
CA ASP A 156 -1.94 3.22 -12.00
C ASP A 156 -1.17 2.56 -10.85
N VAL A 157 -1.64 1.41 -10.35
CA VAL A 157 -0.93 0.61 -9.33
C VAL A 157 0.41 0.12 -9.88
N LYS A 158 0.44 -0.42 -11.10
CA LYS A 158 1.70 -0.85 -11.74
C LYS A 158 2.65 0.32 -11.95
N GLU A 159 2.16 1.45 -12.46
CA GLU A 159 2.93 2.67 -12.66
C GLU A 159 3.45 3.25 -11.34
N ALA A 160 2.64 3.22 -10.28
CA ALA A 160 3.08 3.59 -8.94
C ALA A 160 4.21 2.68 -8.47
N ILE A 161 4.06 1.35 -8.60
CA ILE A 161 5.10 0.38 -8.25
C ILE A 161 6.40 0.63 -9.02
N PHE A 162 6.32 0.97 -10.32
CA PHE A 162 7.50 1.26 -11.13
C PHE A 162 8.24 2.54 -10.74
N LYS A 163 7.57 3.47 -10.05
CA LYS A 163 8.19 4.68 -9.49
C LYS A 163 8.85 4.43 -8.13
N VAL A 164 8.68 3.24 -7.55
CA VAL A 164 9.24 2.91 -6.25
C VAL A 164 10.72 2.57 -6.38
N ASN A 165 11.54 3.30 -5.63
CA ASN A 165 12.94 3.02 -5.39
C ASN A 165 13.16 2.84 -3.88
N PRO A 166 14.35 2.42 -3.41
CA PRO A 166 14.52 2.20 -1.98
C PRO A 166 14.39 3.49 -1.14
N GLU A 167 14.68 4.67 -1.70
CA GLU A 167 14.56 5.97 -1.02
C GLU A 167 13.11 6.34 -0.68
N ASN A 168 12.16 6.04 -1.56
CA ASN A 168 10.75 6.40 -1.40
C ASN A 168 9.84 5.23 -0.98
N LEU A 169 10.38 4.01 -0.87
CA LEU A 169 9.63 2.77 -0.63
C LEU A 169 8.62 2.87 0.53
N GLU A 170 8.97 3.53 1.63
CA GLU A 170 8.07 3.67 2.76
C GLU A 170 6.79 4.47 2.45
N GLU A 171 6.83 5.40 1.49
CA GLU A 171 5.67 6.19 1.05
C GLU A 171 4.69 5.35 0.21
N TYR A 172 5.20 4.28 -0.39
CA TYR A 172 4.46 3.42 -1.30
C TYR A 172 4.08 2.07 -0.69
N LEU A 173 4.25 1.86 0.62
CA LEU A 173 3.91 0.57 1.26
C LEU A 173 2.45 0.14 1.03
N TRP A 174 1.54 1.07 0.76
CA TRP A 174 0.15 0.78 0.41
C TRP A 174 0.03 -0.12 -0.85
N VAL A 175 1.01 -0.11 -1.76
CA VAL A 175 0.97 -0.96 -2.97
C VAL A 175 1.19 -2.44 -2.64
N LYS A 176 1.78 -2.76 -1.48
CA LYS A 176 2.05 -4.12 -1.02
C LYS A 176 0.79 -4.98 -1.03
N ASP A 177 -0.32 -4.41 -0.59
CA ASP A 177 -1.61 -5.11 -0.48
C ASP A 177 -2.14 -5.56 -1.85
N PHE A 178 -1.65 -4.97 -2.95
CA PHE A 178 -2.02 -5.36 -4.31
C PHE A 178 -1.10 -6.39 -4.91
N VAL A 179 0.18 -6.35 -4.54
CA VAL A 179 1.19 -7.25 -5.08
C VAL A 179 0.76 -8.70 -4.87
N GLU A 180 0.10 -9.03 -3.77
CA GLU A 180 -0.43 -10.37 -3.53
C GLU A 180 -1.46 -10.83 -4.57
N TYR A 181 -2.31 -9.91 -5.06
CA TYR A 181 -3.40 -10.19 -5.98
C TYR A 181 -3.02 -10.14 -7.46
N LEU A 182 -1.82 -9.66 -7.79
CA LEU A 182 -1.31 -9.70 -9.15
C LEU A 182 -1.10 -11.15 -9.63
N SER A 183 -1.33 -11.38 -10.92
CA SER A 183 -1.05 -12.68 -11.54
C SER A 183 0.45 -12.99 -11.56
N PRO A 184 0.86 -14.27 -11.72
CA PRO A 184 2.27 -14.64 -11.80
C PRO A 184 3.04 -13.90 -12.90
N ILE A 185 2.39 -13.63 -14.04
CA ILE A 185 2.98 -12.89 -15.17
C ILE A 185 3.25 -11.45 -14.76
N GLU A 186 2.26 -10.78 -14.16
CA GLU A 186 2.39 -9.39 -13.68
C GLU A 186 3.45 -9.25 -12.59
N LYS A 187 3.49 -10.19 -11.65
CA LYS A 187 4.55 -10.26 -10.62
C LYS A 187 5.93 -10.39 -11.25
N SER A 188 6.07 -11.26 -12.26
CA SER A 188 7.35 -11.42 -12.96
C SER A 188 7.74 -10.17 -13.75
N GLU A 189 6.79 -9.45 -14.34
CA GLU A 189 7.07 -8.21 -15.05
C GLU A 189 7.57 -7.14 -14.08
N ILE A 190 6.89 -6.98 -12.94
CA ILE A 190 7.26 -6.02 -11.90
C ILE A 190 8.64 -6.31 -11.35
N LYS A 191 8.89 -7.56 -10.96
CA LYS A 191 10.17 -8.01 -10.41
C LYS A 191 11.36 -7.66 -11.31
N LYS A 192 11.19 -7.62 -12.63
CA LYS A 192 12.26 -7.30 -13.59
C LYS A 192 12.54 -5.79 -13.71
N LYS A 193 11.58 -4.94 -13.34
CA LYS A 193 11.63 -3.49 -13.55
C LYS A 193 11.93 -2.69 -12.29
N VAL A 194 11.69 -3.26 -11.10
CA VAL A 194 11.95 -2.59 -9.81
C VAL A 194 13.25 -3.08 -9.18
N HIS A 195 13.80 -2.27 -8.27
CA HIS A 195 14.99 -2.65 -7.51
C HIS A 195 14.73 -3.95 -6.71
N PRO A 196 15.68 -4.92 -6.66
CA PRO A 196 15.46 -6.20 -5.98
C PRO A 196 15.03 -6.08 -4.52
N TYR A 197 15.58 -5.10 -3.80
CA TYR A 197 15.18 -4.77 -2.43
C TYR A 197 13.72 -4.30 -2.33
N VAL A 198 13.29 -3.42 -3.23
CA VAL A 198 11.89 -2.95 -3.31
C VAL A 198 10.96 -4.13 -3.54
N TRP A 199 11.29 -5.00 -4.52
CA TRP A 199 10.50 -6.20 -4.78
C TRP A 199 10.41 -7.11 -3.56
N LYS A 200 11.53 -7.38 -2.88
CA LYS A 200 11.56 -8.22 -1.67
C LYS A 200 10.64 -7.68 -0.59
N VAL A 201 10.67 -6.38 -0.32
CA VAL A 201 9.81 -5.73 0.68
C VAL A 201 8.33 -5.82 0.27
N LEU A 202 8.00 -5.43 -0.96
CA LEU A 202 6.62 -5.40 -1.45
C LEU A 202 6.00 -6.80 -1.63
N SER A 203 6.79 -7.85 -1.82
CA SER A 203 6.29 -9.23 -2.00
C SER A 203 6.33 -10.08 -0.73
N SER A 204 6.89 -9.57 0.37
CA SER A 204 7.03 -10.31 1.62
C SER A 204 5.73 -10.34 2.44
N LYS A 205 5.43 -11.48 3.08
CA LYS A 205 4.21 -11.65 3.90
C LYS A 205 4.40 -11.33 5.39
N GLU A 206 5.62 -11.46 5.90
CA GLU A 206 5.90 -11.49 7.33
C GLU A 206 6.49 -10.19 7.88
N GLN A 207 6.64 -10.14 9.21
CA GLN A 207 7.28 -9.06 9.93
C GLN A 207 8.70 -8.84 9.43
N ASN A 208 8.98 -7.57 9.15
CA ASN A 208 10.27 -7.12 8.66
C ASN A 208 11.22 -6.91 9.84
N ILE A 209 12.51 -7.20 9.63
CA ILE A 209 13.56 -6.96 10.62
C ILE A 209 14.22 -5.61 10.30
N PRO A 210 14.17 -4.61 11.19
CA PRO A 210 14.87 -3.35 10.94
C PRO A 210 16.38 -3.57 10.77
N VAL A 211 17.00 -2.83 9.85
CA VAL A 211 18.45 -2.87 9.64
C VAL A 211 19.07 -1.49 9.76
N ILE A 212 20.13 -1.38 10.56
CA ILE A 212 20.92 -0.18 10.73
C ILE A 212 22.19 -0.35 9.91
N ILE A 213 22.35 0.51 8.92
CA ILE A 213 23.45 0.45 7.96
C ILE A 213 24.46 1.54 8.31
N ASP A 214 25.71 1.13 8.44
CA ASP A 214 26.84 2.04 8.55
C ASP A 214 27.17 2.62 7.16
N GLY A 215 26.69 3.84 6.93
CA GLY A 215 26.79 4.48 5.63
C GLY A 215 28.23 4.77 5.22
N ASN A 216 29.11 5.15 6.16
CA ASN A 216 30.52 5.41 5.86
C ASN A 216 31.20 4.13 5.37
N ASN A 217 30.97 3.03 6.09
CA ASN A 217 31.55 1.73 5.76
C ASN A 217 31.10 1.22 4.38
N VAL A 218 29.81 1.36 4.09
CA VAL A 218 29.21 1.01 2.79
C VAL A 218 29.82 1.81 1.65
N LEU A 219 29.91 3.14 1.80
CA LEU A 219 30.45 4.01 0.74
C LEU A 219 31.94 3.75 0.49
N LEU A 220 32.69 3.29 1.50
CA LEU A 220 34.10 2.91 1.36
C LEU A 220 34.32 1.46 0.89
N ALA A 221 33.30 0.59 0.90
CA ALA A 221 33.47 -0.81 0.55
C ALA A 221 33.82 -1.00 -0.94
N PRO A 222 34.92 -1.67 -1.30
CA PRO A 222 35.31 -1.92 -2.70
C PRO A 222 34.49 -3.00 -3.41
N GLU A 223 33.89 -3.94 -2.69
CA GLU A 223 33.05 -5.00 -3.25
C GLU A 223 31.70 -4.50 -3.76
N LEU A 224 31.21 -3.38 -3.23
CA LEU A 224 29.99 -2.73 -3.68
C LEU A 224 30.27 -1.86 -4.92
N ARG A 225 29.41 -2.01 -5.93
CA ARG A 225 29.59 -1.38 -7.25
C ARG A 225 28.37 -0.53 -7.60
N GLY A 226 28.51 0.27 -8.66
CA GLY A 226 27.41 1.06 -9.21
C GLY A 226 27.45 2.54 -8.80
N PRO A 227 26.47 3.32 -9.30
CA PRO A 227 26.44 4.77 -9.13
C PRO A 227 26.15 5.19 -7.68
N ASP A 228 25.35 4.40 -6.96
CA ASP A 228 25.14 4.54 -5.52
C ASP A 228 25.38 3.19 -4.84
N LYS A 229 26.41 3.11 -3.98
CA LYS A 229 26.80 1.85 -3.34
C LYS A 229 25.75 1.34 -2.34
N ILE A 230 24.88 2.22 -1.83
CA ILE A 230 23.81 1.82 -0.92
C ILE A 230 22.76 1.00 -1.67
N ASP A 231 22.43 1.34 -2.92
CA ASP A 231 21.54 0.51 -3.76
C ASP A 231 22.11 -0.90 -3.95
N SER A 232 23.40 -0.99 -4.29
CA SER A 232 24.09 -2.28 -4.44
C SER A 232 24.05 -3.09 -3.14
N LEU A 233 24.29 -2.46 -1.99
CA LEU A 233 24.15 -3.14 -0.69
C LEU A 233 22.73 -3.69 -0.51
N LEU A 234 21.71 -2.86 -0.76
CA LEU A 234 20.31 -3.24 -0.60
C LEU A 234 19.93 -4.39 -1.55
N GLU A 235 20.50 -4.45 -2.76
CA GLU A 235 20.36 -5.60 -3.65
C GLU A 235 20.91 -6.88 -2.99
N HIS A 236 22.11 -6.86 -2.41
CA HIS A 236 22.66 -8.02 -1.72
C HIS A 236 21.82 -8.41 -0.49
N ILE A 237 21.36 -7.43 0.30
CA ILE A 237 20.46 -7.65 1.44
C ILE A 237 19.17 -8.33 1.00
N SER A 238 18.62 -7.97 -0.16
CA SER A 238 17.36 -8.54 -0.68
C SER A 238 17.43 -10.05 -0.94
N ARG A 239 18.64 -10.60 -1.12
CA ARG A 239 18.88 -12.03 -1.37
C ARG A 239 18.88 -12.85 -0.08
N LEU A 240 19.00 -12.21 1.08
CA LEU A 240 18.91 -12.89 2.36
C LEU A 240 17.49 -13.44 2.58
N ALA A 241 17.39 -14.48 3.42
CA ALA A 241 16.11 -15.11 3.71
C ALA A 241 15.13 -14.14 4.40
N PRO A 242 15.51 -13.45 5.50
CA PRO A 242 14.65 -12.45 6.12
C PRO A 242 14.46 -11.22 5.22
N THR A 243 13.32 -10.54 5.38
CA THR A 243 13.12 -9.20 4.82
C THR A 243 13.63 -8.18 5.80
N TYR A 244 14.77 -7.56 5.49
CA TYR A 244 15.33 -6.49 6.30
C TYR A 244 14.69 -5.16 5.91
N PHE A 245 13.77 -4.64 6.72
CA PHE A 245 13.06 -3.38 6.50
C PHE A 245 12.38 -2.91 7.80
N PRO A 246 12.21 -1.60 8.05
CA PRO A 246 12.83 -0.49 7.33
C PRO A 246 14.35 -0.49 7.52
N PHE A 247 15.05 0.23 6.65
CA PHE A 247 16.49 0.47 6.81
C PHE A 247 16.74 1.88 7.34
N TYR A 248 17.79 2.00 8.13
CA TYR A 248 18.29 3.24 8.73
C TYR A 248 19.73 3.42 8.26
N LEU A 249 20.12 4.65 7.96
CA LEU A 249 21.50 4.98 7.58
C LEU A 249 22.10 5.86 8.65
N VAL A 250 23.27 5.46 9.15
CA VAL A 250 24.05 6.28 10.07
C VAL A 250 25.36 6.63 9.40
N PHE A 251 25.67 7.92 9.37
CA PHE A 251 26.93 8.43 8.85
C PHE A 251 27.70 9.17 9.93
N ASP A 252 29.01 9.24 9.76
CA ASP A 252 29.82 10.20 10.51
C ASP A 252 29.37 11.65 10.17
N ALA A 253 29.47 12.55 11.14
CA ALA A 253 29.07 13.95 10.97
C ALA A 253 29.74 14.64 9.76
N ASN A 254 30.95 14.22 9.38
CA ASN A 254 31.67 14.79 8.23
C ASN A 254 31.38 14.10 6.88
N ALA A 255 30.55 13.07 6.83
CA ALA A 255 30.35 12.25 5.63
C ALA A 255 29.86 13.06 4.42
N LYS A 256 29.01 14.08 4.64
CA LYS A 256 28.47 14.95 3.58
C LYS A 256 29.56 15.70 2.80
N TYR A 257 30.73 15.92 3.41
CA TYR A 257 31.86 16.60 2.76
C TYR A 257 32.79 15.63 2.04
N LYS A 258 32.71 14.33 2.36
CA LYS A 258 33.62 13.29 1.84
C LYS A 258 33.01 12.47 0.72
N PHE A 259 31.69 12.26 0.76
CA PHE A 259 31.01 11.36 -0.16
C PHE A 259 29.89 12.06 -0.93
N ARG A 260 29.39 11.38 -1.96
CA ARG A 260 28.21 11.77 -2.73
C ARG A 260 27.27 10.57 -2.78
N THR A 261 26.03 10.76 -2.35
CA THR A 261 24.95 9.77 -2.39
C THR A 261 23.61 10.49 -2.30
N ASN A 262 22.58 9.92 -2.92
CA ASN A 262 21.21 10.47 -2.82
C ASN A 262 20.62 10.25 -1.43
N TYR A 263 21.10 9.21 -0.73
CA TYR A 263 20.61 8.81 0.58
C TYR A 263 20.93 9.76 1.72
N PHE A 264 21.70 10.83 1.50
CA PHE A 264 21.87 11.86 2.51
C PHE A 264 20.57 12.57 2.90
N ASN A 265 19.59 12.59 1.99
CA ASN A 265 18.27 13.18 2.19
C ASN A 265 17.18 12.13 2.50
N TYR A 266 17.55 10.85 2.59
CA TYR A 266 16.61 9.81 2.97
C TYR A 266 16.13 10.03 4.42
N LYS A 267 14.83 9.83 4.64
CA LYS A 267 14.15 10.24 5.88
C LYS A 267 14.65 9.55 7.16
N ARG A 268 15.31 8.38 7.05
CA ARG A 268 15.94 7.66 8.18
C ARG A 268 17.47 7.72 8.11
N THR A 269 18.00 8.83 7.63
CA THR A 269 19.43 9.11 7.63
C THR A 269 19.81 9.99 8.81
N TYR A 270 20.78 9.54 9.59
CA TYR A 270 21.27 10.19 10.80
C TYR A 270 22.78 10.45 10.72
N TYR A 271 23.24 11.47 11.43
CA TYR A 271 24.65 11.87 11.47
C TYR A 271 25.11 11.95 12.92
N HIS A 272 26.20 11.26 13.25
CA HIS A 272 26.78 11.26 14.60
C HIS A 272 28.28 10.95 14.54
N SER A 273 29.06 11.44 15.51
CA SER A 273 30.49 11.13 15.60
C SER A 273 30.86 10.88 17.07
N PRO A 274 31.38 9.68 17.44
CA PRO A 274 31.56 8.51 16.58
C PRO A 274 30.23 7.88 16.15
N ALA A 275 30.11 7.43 14.90
CA ALA A 275 28.86 6.87 14.37
C ALA A 275 28.44 5.57 15.10
N ASP A 276 29.40 4.79 15.59
CA ASP A 276 29.23 3.45 16.17
C ASP A 276 28.24 3.42 17.35
N GLU A 277 28.32 4.40 18.25
CA GLU A 277 27.42 4.49 19.40
C GLU A 277 25.97 4.65 18.97
N LEU A 278 25.71 5.48 17.96
CA LEU A 278 24.38 5.68 17.43
C LEU A 278 23.90 4.46 16.65
N ILE A 279 24.78 3.79 15.90
CA ILE A 279 24.45 2.55 15.17
C ILE A 279 23.94 1.49 16.15
N LEU A 280 24.70 1.24 17.23
CA LEU A 280 24.36 0.21 18.21
C LEU A 280 23.17 0.63 19.08
N GLY A 281 23.07 1.91 19.43
CA GLY A 281 21.94 2.47 20.18
C GLY A 281 20.63 2.30 19.42
N LEU A 282 20.58 2.72 18.15
CA LEU A 282 19.41 2.56 17.28
C LEU A 282 19.05 1.09 17.10
N ALA A 283 20.03 0.22 16.85
CA ALA A 283 19.78 -1.20 16.67
C ALA A 283 19.15 -1.85 17.91
N LYS A 284 19.55 -1.46 19.13
CA LYS A 284 18.90 -1.90 20.37
C LYS A 284 17.48 -1.37 20.50
N GLU A 285 17.28 -0.08 20.24
CA GLU A 285 15.99 0.59 20.37
C GLU A 285 14.92 -0.02 19.45
N VAL A 286 15.25 -0.20 18.17
CA VAL A 286 14.30 -0.74 17.18
C VAL A 286 14.30 -2.28 17.13
N LYS A 287 15.08 -2.93 17.99
CA LYS A 287 15.31 -4.39 17.99
C LYS A 287 15.74 -4.90 16.60
N GLY A 288 16.61 -4.14 15.95
CA GLY A 288 17.11 -4.39 14.62
C GLY A 288 18.44 -5.14 14.59
N VAL A 289 18.98 -5.26 13.38
CA VAL A 289 20.31 -5.80 13.11
C VAL A 289 21.20 -4.71 12.52
N VAL A 290 22.50 -4.92 12.52
CA VAL A 290 23.47 -3.98 11.92
C VAL A 290 24.01 -4.53 10.61
N CYS A 291 24.37 -3.65 9.69
CA CYS A 291 25.11 -3.96 8.48
C CYS A 291 26.33 -3.03 8.38
N SER A 292 27.49 -3.53 8.79
CA SER A 292 28.79 -2.85 8.69
C SER A 292 29.90 -3.89 8.57
N LYS A 293 31.01 -3.57 7.88
CA LYS A 293 32.24 -4.37 8.02
C LYS A 293 32.85 -4.24 9.41
N ASP A 294 32.53 -3.21 10.18
CA ASP A 294 32.99 -3.16 11.55
C ASP A 294 32.33 -4.27 12.37
N LYS A 295 33.14 -4.96 13.18
CA LYS A 295 32.66 -5.97 14.13
C LYS A 295 32.25 -5.35 15.46
N PHE A 296 32.52 -4.05 15.66
CA PHE A 296 32.26 -3.32 16.90
C PHE A 296 32.88 -4.01 18.12
N LYS A 297 34.10 -4.55 17.99
CA LYS A 297 34.73 -5.38 19.03
C LYS A 297 34.91 -4.64 20.37
N ASP A 298 35.04 -3.32 20.31
CA ASP A 298 35.19 -2.46 21.48
C ASP A 298 33.86 -2.26 22.24
N TYR A 299 32.74 -2.62 21.60
CA TYR A 299 31.41 -2.57 22.17
C TYR A 299 30.95 -4.00 22.49
N ASN A 300 30.81 -4.33 23.78
CA ASN A 300 30.26 -5.62 24.19
C ASN A 300 28.77 -5.71 23.78
N THR A 301 28.49 -6.28 22.60
CA THR A 301 27.17 -6.26 21.95
C THR A 301 26.84 -7.59 21.29
N ASP A 302 25.62 -8.09 21.55
CA ASP A 302 25.07 -9.31 20.94
C ASP A 302 24.24 -9.03 19.67
N ILE A 303 24.29 -7.80 19.16
CA ILE A 303 23.53 -7.39 17.98
C ILE A 303 24.06 -8.13 16.75
N LYS A 304 23.17 -8.84 16.04
CA LYS A 304 23.53 -9.53 14.80
C LYS A 304 24.03 -8.52 13.75
N ASN A 305 25.19 -8.80 13.17
CA ASN A 305 25.70 -8.06 12.02
C ASN A 305 25.54 -8.87 10.73
N ILE A 306 24.64 -8.42 9.86
CA ILE A 306 24.28 -9.13 8.62
C ILE A 306 25.27 -8.93 7.48
N TRP A 307 26.25 -8.02 7.62
CA TRP A 307 27.28 -7.81 6.60
C TRP A 307 27.96 -9.13 6.21
N TYR A 308 28.22 -9.97 7.22
CA TYR A 308 28.93 -11.24 7.06
C TYR A 308 28.06 -12.37 6.50
N ASP A 309 26.75 -12.15 6.40
CA ASP A 309 25.82 -13.07 5.72
C ASP A 309 25.71 -12.75 4.22
N LEU A 310 26.21 -11.59 3.77
CA LEU A 310 26.10 -11.15 2.39
C LEU A 310 27.03 -11.93 1.46
N LYS A 311 26.50 -12.28 0.29
CA LYS A 311 27.25 -12.85 -0.82
C LYS A 311 27.42 -11.76 -1.89
N PHE A 312 28.62 -11.20 -1.94
CA PHE A 312 29.04 -10.19 -2.92
C PHE A 312 29.41 -10.84 -4.25
#